data_AF-A0A5D3D7B0-F1
#
_entry.id   AF-A0A5D3D7B0-F1
#
_cell.length_a   1.000
_cell.length_b   1.000
_cell.length_c   1.000
_cell.angle_alpha   90.00
_cell.angle_beta   90.00
_cell.angle_gamma   90.00
#
_symmetry.space_group_name_H-M   'P 1'
#
loop_
_entity.id
_entity.type
_entity.pdbx_description
1 polymer ?
#
loop_
_entity_poly.entity_id
_entity_poly.type
_entity_poly.pdbx_seq_one_letter_code
_entity_poly.pdbx_strand_id
1 'polypeptide(L)'
;MTPSFFVLLLLVAKAQAIMANQTDLQAAMDEMRLKSYHGFVILLKILNNSNKTLQNSDITFFMPTDQELSQADISLDQLEEFVLSHSIPTSLLLNNLLHFPNGSLVPSSIPNRMIKITKSRKMGVCVNEARIVTPNVCLTSSIRCHGISTAISYDKTSFSETLPAKQNLAETIVQRNEKKGAKSLPSATTKKNRSLH
;
A
#
# COMPACT_ATOMS: atom_id res chain seq x y z
N MET A 1 15.86 7.51 42.20
CA MET A 1 15.53 6.33 41.39
C MET A 1 16.38 6.39 40.13
N THR A 2 17.27 5.43 39.92
CA THR A 2 18.27 5.49 38.84
C THR A 2 17.60 5.26 37.48
N PRO A 3 17.87 6.11 36.46
CA PRO A 3 17.27 5.97 35.13
C PRO A 3 17.66 4.65 34.43
N SER A 4 18.73 3.99 34.88
CA SER A 4 19.24 2.74 34.32
C SER A 4 18.28 1.56 34.43
N PHE A 5 17.43 1.51 35.46
CA PHE A 5 16.50 0.39 35.65
C PHE A 5 15.35 0.41 34.63
N PHE A 6 14.83 1.61 34.33
CA PHE A 6 13.80 1.81 33.32
C PHE A 6 14.31 1.50 31.91
N VAL A 7 15.57 1.87 31.60
CA VAL A 7 16.19 1.54 30.31
C VAL A 7 16.30 0.02 30.13
N LEU A 8 16.70 -0.71 31.18
CA LEU A 8 16.82 -2.16 31.11
C LEU A 8 15.46 -2.85 30.91
N LEU A 9 14.41 -2.41 31.62
CA LEU A 9 13.04 -2.94 31.42
C LEU A 9 12.55 -2.74 29.99
N LEU A 10 12.77 -1.55 29.41
CA LEU A 10 12.36 -1.24 28.04
C LEU A 10 13.09 -2.09 27.00
N LEU A 11 14.38 -2.40 27.22
CA LEU A 11 15.15 -3.27 26.32
C LEU A 11 14.66 -4.72 26.37
N VAL A 12 14.40 -5.25 27.57
CA VAL A 12 13.86 -6.61 27.74
C VAL A 12 12.47 -6.74 27.12
N ALA A 13 11.58 -5.75 27.32
CA ALA A 13 10.25 -5.74 26.73
C ALA A 13 10.29 -5.74 25.19
N LYS A 14 11.19 -4.96 24.59
CA LYS A 14 11.38 -4.93 23.12
C LYS A 14 11.88 -6.27 22.58
N ALA A 15 12.86 -6.89 23.24
CA ALA A 15 13.39 -8.18 22.82
C ALA A 15 12.29 -9.27 22.86
N GLN A 16 11.48 -9.29 23.91
CA GLN A 16 10.37 -10.23 24.05
C GLN A 16 9.32 -10.06 22.94
N ALA A 17 8.95 -8.81 22.61
CA ALA A 17 8.00 -8.51 21.54
C ALA A 17 8.52 -8.97 20.17
N ILE A 18 9.79 -8.73 19.85
CA ILE A 18 10.39 -9.16 18.58
C ILE A 18 10.37 -10.69 18.46
N MET A 19 10.72 -11.41 19.52
CA MET A 19 10.69 -12.88 19.51
C MET A 19 9.27 -13.44 19.37
N ALA A 20 8.29 -12.83 20.05
CA ALA A 20 6.89 -13.22 19.93
C ALA A 20 6.39 -13.03 18.49
N ASN A 21 6.67 -11.88 17.88
CA ASN A 21 6.24 -11.56 16.52
C ASN A 21 6.91 -12.46 15.47
N GLN A 22 8.20 -12.77 15.63
CA GLN A 22 8.89 -13.74 14.78
C GLN A 22 8.27 -15.14 14.88
N THR A 23 7.90 -15.56 16.09
CA THR A 23 7.23 -16.85 16.33
C THR A 23 5.85 -16.87 15.68
N ASP A 24 5.08 -15.78 15.81
CA ASP A 24 3.76 -15.62 15.21
C ASP A 24 3.82 -15.65 13.68
N LEU A 25 4.78 -14.93 13.08
CA LEU A 25 4.96 -14.94 11.62
C LEU A 25 5.34 -16.33 11.11
N GLN A 26 6.20 -17.05 11.81
CA GLN A 26 6.57 -18.41 11.43
C GLN A 26 5.37 -19.36 11.53
N ALA A 27 4.59 -19.30 12.63
CA ALA A 27 3.39 -20.11 12.80
C ALA A 27 2.33 -19.81 11.70
N ALA A 28 2.12 -18.53 11.40
CA ALA A 28 1.25 -18.11 10.29
C ALA A 28 1.72 -18.70 8.95
N MET A 29 3.02 -18.58 8.63
CA MET A 29 3.58 -19.15 7.40
C MET A 29 3.45 -20.67 7.33
N ASP A 30 3.51 -21.38 8.45
CA ASP A 30 3.33 -22.83 8.49
C ASP A 30 1.86 -23.21 8.17
N GLU A 31 0.89 -22.48 8.73
CA GLU A 31 -0.53 -22.64 8.42
C GLU A 31 -0.86 -22.26 6.96
N MET A 32 -0.23 -21.21 6.43
CA MET A 32 -0.34 -20.83 5.01
C MET A 32 0.13 -21.96 4.09
N ARG A 33 1.28 -22.59 4.37
CA ARG A 33 1.79 -23.74 3.60
C ARG A 33 0.85 -24.94 3.67
N LEU A 34 0.32 -25.24 4.87
CA LEU A 34 -0.66 -26.31 5.05
C LEU A 34 -1.92 -26.12 4.19
N LYS A 35 -2.28 -24.86 3.88
CA LYS A 35 -3.40 -24.50 3.02
C LYS A 35 -3.00 -24.18 1.57
N SER A 36 -1.78 -24.52 1.16
CA SER A 36 -1.26 -24.34 -0.21
C SER A 36 -1.12 -22.90 -0.69
N TYR A 37 -0.78 -21.97 0.21
CA TYR A 37 -0.41 -20.59 -0.12
C TYR A 37 1.13 -20.41 -0.09
N HIS A 38 1.85 -21.21 -0.86
CA HIS A 38 3.32 -21.25 -0.82
C HIS A 38 3.95 -19.99 -1.43
N GLY A 39 3.37 -19.49 -2.51
CA GLY A 39 3.86 -18.32 -3.21
C GLY A 39 3.84 -17.08 -2.31
N PHE A 40 2.74 -16.86 -1.59
CA PHE A 40 2.64 -15.75 -0.65
C PHE A 40 3.65 -15.87 0.50
N VAL A 41 3.91 -17.10 0.98
CA VAL A 41 4.94 -17.37 1.99
C VAL A 41 6.35 -17.05 1.48
N ILE A 42 6.65 -17.31 0.21
CA ILE A 42 7.93 -16.94 -0.40
C ILE A 42 8.10 -15.42 -0.39
N LEU A 43 7.06 -14.66 -0.75
CA LEU A 43 7.10 -13.19 -0.70
C LEU A 43 7.38 -12.69 0.72
N LEU A 44 6.68 -13.24 1.73
CA LEU A 44 6.91 -12.87 3.12
C LEU A 44 8.34 -13.20 3.58
N LYS A 45 8.91 -14.34 3.16
CA LYS A 45 10.30 -14.71 3.49
C LYS A 45 11.32 -13.74 2.90
N ILE A 46 11.11 -13.29 1.66
CA ILE A 46 11.97 -12.30 1.02
C ILE A 46 11.94 -10.98 1.80
N LEU A 47 10.76 -10.58 2.30
CA LEU A 47 10.57 -9.31 3.00
C LEU A 47 10.86 -9.34 4.52
N ASN A 48 10.90 -10.51 5.16
CA ASN A 48 10.97 -10.67 6.62
C ASN A 48 12.14 -9.89 7.26
N ASN A 49 13.28 -9.82 6.57
CA ASN A 49 14.48 -9.14 7.09
C ASN A 49 14.47 -7.62 6.91
N SER A 50 13.57 -7.10 6.08
CA SER A 50 13.62 -5.72 5.60
C SER A 50 12.46 -4.86 6.13
N ASN A 51 11.33 -5.47 6.48
CA ASN A 51 10.10 -4.74 6.75
C ASN A 51 9.60 -4.87 8.19
N LYS A 52 9.56 -3.75 8.91
CA LYS A 52 9.06 -3.71 10.30
C LYS A 52 7.54 -3.84 10.43
N THR A 53 6.77 -3.51 9.39
CA THR A 53 5.30 -3.64 9.40
C THR A 53 4.88 -5.11 9.37
N LEU A 54 5.61 -5.95 8.63
CA LEU A 54 5.40 -7.41 8.63
C LEU A 54 5.77 -8.07 9.97
N GLN A 55 6.53 -7.37 10.80
CA GLN A 55 6.83 -7.77 12.17
C GLN A 55 5.71 -7.40 13.16
N ASN A 56 4.61 -6.82 12.71
CA ASN A 56 3.47 -6.56 13.59
C ASN A 56 2.61 -7.83 13.71
N SER A 57 2.30 -8.24 14.94
CA SER A 57 1.38 -9.33 15.27
C SER A 57 -0.07 -9.00 14.86
N ASP A 58 -0.40 -7.71 14.77
CA ASP A 58 -1.76 -7.24 14.50
C ASP A 58 -1.97 -6.95 13.02
N ILE A 59 -1.93 -7.99 12.19
CA ILE A 59 -2.09 -7.88 10.73
C ILE A 59 -2.99 -8.99 10.18
N THR A 60 -3.81 -8.65 9.19
CA THR A 60 -4.57 -9.60 8.37
C THR A 60 -4.03 -9.61 6.96
N PHE A 61 -3.56 -10.75 6.48
CA PHE A 61 -3.19 -10.97 5.08
C PHE A 61 -4.38 -11.50 4.25
N PHE A 62 -4.51 -10.98 3.03
CA PHE A 62 -5.43 -11.44 2.01
C PHE A 62 -4.62 -12.05 0.86
N MET A 63 -4.51 -13.37 0.85
CA MET A 63 -3.54 -14.10 0.04
C MET A 63 -4.19 -14.62 -1.23
N PRO A 64 -3.79 -14.16 -2.43
CA PRO A 64 -4.20 -14.82 -3.67
C PRO A 64 -3.73 -16.28 -3.65
N THR A 65 -4.46 -17.16 -4.34
CA THR A 65 -3.98 -18.53 -4.55
C THR A 65 -2.64 -18.52 -5.30
N ASP A 66 -1.84 -19.58 -5.18
CA ASP A 66 -0.56 -19.67 -5.89
C ASP A 66 -0.73 -19.52 -7.42
N GLN A 67 -1.86 -19.99 -7.98
CA GLN A 67 -2.20 -19.78 -9.40
C GLN A 67 -2.42 -18.30 -9.74
N GLU A 68 -3.28 -17.61 -8.99
CA GLU A 68 -3.55 -16.18 -9.20
C GLU A 68 -2.29 -15.34 -8.99
N LEU A 69 -1.50 -15.69 -7.97
CA LEU A 69 -0.25 -15.00 -7.68
C LEU A 69 0.77 -15.15 -8.82
N SER A 70 0.83 -16.31 -9.47
CA SER A 70 1.72 -16.54 -10.61
C SER A 70 1.41 -15.68 -11.85
N GLN A 71 0.20 -15.13 -11.91
CA GLN A 71 -0.28 -14.26 -12.99
C GLN A 71 -0.19 -12.77 -12.62
N ALA A 72 0.13 -12.45 -11.37
CA ALA A 72 0.25 -11.07 -10.92
C ALA A 72 1.55 -10.44 -11.48
N ASP A 73 1.42 -9.21 -11.99
CA ASP A 73 2.56 -8.41 -12.42
C ASP A 73 3.23 -7.76 -11.19
N ILE A 74 4.20 -8.46 -10.62
CA ILE A 74 4.92 -8.03 -9.40
C ILE A 74 6.39 -7.85 -9.76
N SER A 75 6.84 -6.61 -9.82
CA SER A 75 8.27 -6.32 -9.91
C SER A 75 8.94 -6.39 -8.52
N LEU A 76 10.23 -6.69 -8.48
CA LEU A 76 10.96 -6.88 -7.22
C LEU A 76 10.96 -5.62 -6.33
N ASP A 77 11.01 -4.44 -6.96
CA ASP A 77 10.93 -3.12 -6.30
C ASP A 77 9.52 -2.81 -5.76
N GLN A 78 8.49 -3.48 -6.25
CA GLN A 78 7.11 -3.34 -5.80
C GLN A 78 6.67 -4.47 -4.87
N LEU A 79 7.54 -5.41 -4.52
CA LEU A 79 7.19 -6.58 -3.73
C LEU A 79 6.63 -6.20 -2.35
N GLU A 80 7.26 -5.24 -1.68
CA GLU A 80 6.77 -4.73 -0.40
C GLU A 80 5.38 -4.10 -0.55
N GLU A 81 5.21 -3.25 -1.57
CA GLU A 81 3.94 -2.62 -1.87
C GLU A 81 2.86 -3.66 -2.16
N PHE A 82 3.18 -4.69 -2.95
CA PHE A 82 2.27 -5.78 -3.25
C PHE A 82 1.78 -6.45 -1.95
N VAL A 83 2.69 -6.89 -1.08
CA VAL A 83 2.32 -7.58 0.16
C VAL A 83 1.52 -6.66 1.11
N LEU A 84 1.96 -5.42 1.30
CA LEU A 84 1.28 -4.48 2.21
C LEU A 84 -0.11 -4.07 1.67
N SER A 85 -0.26 -3.96 0.35
CA SER A 85 -1.56 -3.69 -0.29
C SER A 85 -2.55 -4.85 -0.14
N HIS A 86 -2.05 -6.05 0.17
CA HIS A 86 -2.82 -7.25 0.46
C HIS A 86 -3.01 -7.47 1.96
N SER A 87 -2.99 -6.40 2.77
CA SER A 87 -3.14 -6.54 4.22
C SER A 87 -3.88 -5.36 4.87
N ILE A 88 -4.49 -5.64 6.02
CA ILE A 88 -5.05 -4.65 6.95
C ILE A 88 -4.21 -4.71 8.24
N PRO A 89 -3.80 -3.57 8.83
CA PRO A 89 -3.01 -3.53 10.07
C PRO A 89 -3.89 -3.76 11.31
N THR A 90 -4.69 -4.82 11.28
CA THR A 90 -5.53 -5.29 12.38
C THR A 90 -5.81 -6.77 12.16
N SER A 91 -5.77 -7.58 13.22
CA SER A 91 -6.12 -9.01 13.17
C SER A 91 -7.64 -9.22 13.10
N LEU A 92 -8.12 -9.67 11.94
CA LEU A 92 -9.53 -9.82 11.62
C LEU A 92 -9.81 -11.27 11.18
N LEU A 93 -10.63 -11.98 11.94
CA LEU A 93 -11.25 -13.23 11.49
C LEU A 93 -12.39 -12.93 10.51
N LEU A 94 -12.85 -13.95 9.78
CA LEU A 94 -14.00 -13.82 8.87
C LEU A 94 -15.23 -13.26 9.62
N ASN A 95 -15.42 -13.68 10.87
CA ASN A 95 -16.52 -13.17 11.69
C ASN A 95 -16.43 -11.66 11.88
N ASN A 96 -15.24 -11.09 12.13
CA ASN A 96 -15.07 -9.64 12.21
C ASN A 96 -15.45 -8.95 10.89
N LEU A 97 -15.02 -9.52 9.77
CA LEU A 97 -15.31 -8.97 8.44
C LEU A 97 -16.80 -8.97 8.11
N LEU A 98 -17.54 -9.98 8.56
CA LEU A 98 -19.00 -10.08 8.36
C LEU A 98 -19.78 -8.97 9.09
N HIS A 99 -19.22 -8.42 10.17
CA HIS A 99 -19.86 -7.36 10.96
C HIS A 99 -19.64 -5.95 10.38
N PHE A 100 -18.67 -5.76 9.48
CA PHE A 100 -18.53 -4.48 8.79
C PHE A 100 -19.80 -4.15 7.99
N PRO A 101 -20.30 -2.90 8.03
CA PRO A 101 -21.32 -2.44 7.09
C PRO A 101 -20.93 -2.74 5.63
N ASN A 102 -21.89 -3.10 4.80
CA ASN A 102 -21.62 -3.37 3.39
C ASN A 102 -21.08 -2.11 2.69
N GLY A 103 -19.93 -2.22 2.02
CA GLY A 103 -19.26 -1.09 1.37
C GLY A 103 -18.30 -0.31 2.30
N SER A 104 -17.98 -0.84 3.49
CA SER A 104 -17.02 -0.21 4.40
C SER A 104 -15.65 -0.03 3.74
N LEU A 105 -15.00 1.12 3.99
CA LEU A 105 -13.61 1.38 3.63
C LEU A 105 -12.74 1.22 4.87
N VAL A 106 -11.73 0.37 4.80
CA VAL A 106 -10.77 0.10 5.88
C VAL A 106 -9.35 0.35 5.40
N PRO A 107 -8.44 0.85 6.23
CA PRO A 107 -7.07 1.11 5.79
C PRO A 107 -6.35 -0.19 5.45
N SER A 108 -5.61 -0.21 4.34
CA SER A 108 -4.59 -1.22 4.10
C SER A 108 -3.35 -0.93 4.95
N SER A 109 -2.36 -1.83 4.94
CA SER A 109 -1.04 -1.55 5.54
C SER A 109 -0.17 -0.60 4.70
N ILE A 110 -0.68 -0.13 3.55
CA ILE A 110 -0.10 1.00 2.80
C ILE A 110 -0.80 2.30 3.24
N PRO A 111 -0.04 3.34 3.59
CA PRO A 111 -0.60 4.65 3.90
C PRO A 111 -1.50 5.19 2.77
N ASN A 112 -2.65 5.75 3.14
CA ASN A 112 -3.61 6.38 2.23
C ASN A 112 -4.26 5.44 1.19
N ARG A 113 -4.12 4.13 1.35
CA ARG A 113 -4.73 3.12 0.47
C ARG A 113 -5.81 2.37 1.24
N MET A 114 -7.05 2.44 0.75
CA MET A 114 -8.23 1.93 1.42
C MET A 114 -8.75 0.68 0.73
N ILE A 115 -9.07 -0.34 1.53
CA ILE A 115 -9.71 -1.57 1.13
C ILE A 115 -11.22 -1.44 1.31
N LYS A 116 -11.99 -1.75 0.28
CA LYS A 116 -13.45 -1.83 0.31
C LYS A 116 -13.89 -3.23 0.67
N ILE A 117 -14.66 -3.34 1.75
CA ILE A 117 -15.29 -4.58 2.20
C ILE A 117 -16.74 -4.60 1.70
N THR A 118 -17.06 -5.56 0.82
CA THR A 118 -18.42 -5.79 0.35
C THR A 118 -18.92 -7.16 0.77
N LYS A 119 -20.23 -7.26 0.93
CA LYS A 119 -20.94 -8.48 1.33
C LYS A 119 -22.03 -8.75 0.32
N SER A 120 -21.98 -9.94 -0.28
CA SER A 120 -23.01 -10.41 -1.21
C SER A 120 -23.55 -11.75 -0.74
N ARG A 121 -24.88 -11.91 -0.77
CA ARG A 121 -25.52 -13.19 -0.39
C ARG A 121 -25.00 -14.38 -1.19
N LYS A 122 -24.68 -14.15 -2.48
CA LYS A 122 -24.14 -15.18 -3.37
C LYS A 122 -22.63 -15.33 -3.24
N MET A 123 -21.92 -14.24 -2.91
CA MET A 123 -20.47 -14.22 -2.96
C MET A 123 -19.75 -14.39 -1.62
N GLY A 124 -20.44 -14.19 -0.51
CA GLY A 124 -19.82 -14.03 0.81
C GLY A 124 -19.19 -12.64 0.94
N VAL A 125 -18.05 -12.58 1.65
CA VAL A 125 -17.27 -11.35 1.85
C VAL A 125 -16.28 -11.18 0.70
N CYS A 126 -16.19 -9.96 0.17
CA CYS A 126 -15.20 -9.56 -0.82
C CYS A 126 -14.39 -8.35 -0.33
N VAL A 127 -13.15 -8.27 -0.78
CA VAL A 127 -12.11 -7.30 -0.41
C VAL A 127 -11.60 -6.70 -1.71
N ASN A 128 -11.95 -5.45 -2.02
CA ASN A 128 -11.74 -4.85 -3.36
C ASN A 128 -12.19 -5.80 -4.49
N GLU A 129 -13.42 -6.30 -4.41
CA GLU A 129 -14.01 -7.25 -5.35
C GLU A 129 -13.38 -8.66 -5.37
N ALA A 130 -12.22 -8.87 -4.72
CA ALA A 130 -11.64 -10.19 -4.52
C ALA A 130 -12.41 -10.95 -3.43
N ARG A 131 -12.98 -12.10 -3.77
CA ARG A 131 -13.77 -12.89 -2.82
C ARG A 131 -12.87 -13.63 -1.85
N ILE A 132 -13.24 -13.68 -0.57
CA ILE A 132 -12.63 -14.62 0.39
C ILE A 132 -13.09 -16.05 0.07
N VAL A 133 -12.15 -16.89 -0.39
CA VAL A 133 -12.39 -18.29 -0.79
C VAL A 133 -11.93 -19.29 0.26
N THR A 134 -10.94 -18.92 1.09
CA THR A 134 -10.48 -19.75 2.21
C THR A 134 -10.35 -18.88 3.45
N PRO A 135 -11.40 -18.78 4.27
CA PRO A 135 -11.36 -17.93 5.45
C PRO A 135 -10.51 -18.55 6.56
N ASN A 136 -9.97 -17.70 7.43
CA ASN A 136 -9.31 -18.09 8.68
C ASN A 136 -8.21 -19.15 8.47
N VAL A 137 -7.28 -18.90 7.54
CA VAL A 137 -6.14 -19.79 7.26
C VAL A 137 -5.19 -19.87 8.45
N CYS A 138 -4.88 -18.72 9.08
CA CYS A 138 -4.00 -18.65 10.24
C CYS A 138 -4.82 -18.48 11.54
N LEU A 139 -4.85 -19.52 12.37
CA LEU A 139 -5.61 -19.55 13.62
C LEU A 139 -4.72 -19.65 14.86
N THR A 140 -3.50 -20.16 14.72
CA THR A 140 -2.59 -20.42 15.86
C THR A 140 -1.67 -19.25 16.20
N SER A 141 -1.55 -18.27 15.30
CA SER A 141 -0.79 -17.02 15.51
C SER A 141 -1.70 -15.84 15.85
N SER A 142 -1.12 -14.71 16.23
CA SER A 142 -1.81 -13.41 16.29
C SER A 142 -2.18 -12.86 14.90
N ILE A 143 -1.39 -13.22 13.89
CA ILE A 143 -1.58 -12.88 12.48
C ILE A 143 -2.80 -13.61 11.92
N ARG A 144 -3.64 -12.88 11.19
CA ARG A 144 -4.80 -13.46 10.49
C ARG A 144 -4.54 -13.54 9.01
N CYS A 145 -5.12 -14.54 8.38
CA CYS A 145 -4.92 -14.79 6.96
C CYS A 145 -6.21 -15.31 6.35
N HIS A 146 -6.54 -14.80 5.16
CA HIS A 146 -7.65 -15.28 4.35
C HIS A 146 -7.15 -15.49 2.93
N GLY A 147 -7.49 -16.62 2.34
CA GLY A 147 -7.32 -16.85 0.91
C GLY A 147 -8.35 -16.09 0.10
N ILE A 148 -7.92 -15.40 -0.95
CA ILE A 148 -8.78 -14.63 -1.85
C ILE A 148 -8.74 -15.15 -3.30
N SER A 149 -9.82 -14.90 -4.05
CA SER A 149 -10.03 -15.43 -5.39
C SER A 149 -9.14 -14.82 -6.47
N THR A 150 -8.57 -13.64 -6.24
CA THR A 150 -7.70 -12.93 -7.17
C THR A 150 -6.89 -11.87 -6.41
N ALA A 151 -5.84 -11.34 -7.02
CA ALA A 151 -5.05 -10.25 -6.43
C ALA A 151 -5.91 -8.98 -6.25
N ILE A 152 -5.72 -8.30 -5.12
CA ILE A 152 -6.36 -7.03 -4.83
C ILE A 152 -5.80 -5.98 -5.79
N SER A 153 -6.71 -5.34 -6.52
CA SER A 153 -6.42 -4.15 -7.32
C SER A 153 -6.99 -2.91 -6.64
N TYR A 154 -6.36 -1.77 -6.89
CA TYR A 154 -6.80 -0.47 -6.40
C TYR A 154 -7.08 0.43 -7.61
N ASP A 155 -8.30 0.95 -7.69
CA ASP A 155 -8.62 1.96 -8.69
C ASP A 155 -7.80 3.21 -8.42
N LYS A 156 -7.29 3.85 -9.48
CA LYS A 156 -6.49 5.10 -9.37
C LYS A 156 -7.23 6.24 -8.66
N THR A 157 -8.55 6.12 -8.47
CA THR A 157 -9.43 7.08 -7.80
C THR A 157 -9.61 6.80 -6.30
N SER A 158 -9.07 5.70 -5.77
CA SER A 158 -9.25 5.26 -4.38
C SER A 158 -8.23 5.85 -3.39
N PHE A 159 -7.36 6.75 -3.85
CA PHE A 159 -6.60 7.61 -2.95
C PHE A 159 -7.57 8.55 -2.26
N SER A 160 -7.66 8.47 -0.93
CA SER A 160 -8.25 9.55 -0.14
C SER A 160 -7.45 10.81 -0.41
N GLU A 161 -8.01 11.76 -1.17
CA GLU A 161 -7.47 13.10 -1.30
C GLU A 161 -7.45 13.76 0.09
N THR A 162 -6.41 13.49 0.84
CA THR A 162 -6.04 14.27 2.03
C THR A 162 -4.54 14.43 2.02
N LEU A 163 -4.03 15.02 0.93
CA LEU A 163 -2.75 15.72 0.97
C LEU A 163 -3.02 17.12 1.53
N PRO A 164 -2.21 17.61 2.49
CA PRO A 164 -2.27 19.01 2.89
C PRO A 164 -1.86 19.84 1.68
N ALA A 165 -2.68 20.84 1.34
CA ALA A 165 -2.41 21.77 0.26
C ALA A 165 -1.03 22.41 0.44
N LYS A 166 -0.02 21.91 -0.28
CA LYS A 166 1.24 22.63 -0.48
C LYS A 166 0.95 23.72 -1.50
N GLN A 167 0.78 24.94 -1.00
CA GLN A 167 0.79 26.16 -1.80
C GLN A 167 2.15 26.23 -2.52
N ASN A 168 2.13 26.15 -3.85
CA ASN A 168 3.20 26.68 -4.70
C ASN A 168 2.59 27.20 -5.99
N LEU A 169 1.88 28.32 -5.88
CA LEU A 169 1.55 29.20 -7.00
C LEU A 169 2.63 30.29 -7.04
N ALA A 170 3.85 29.94 -7.44
CA ALA A 170 4.91 30.92 -7.64
C ALA A 170 6.02 30.41 -8.55
N GLU A 171 5.69 29.86 -9.74
CA GLU A 171 6.74 29.62 -10.74
C GLU A 171 6.35 29.81 -12.21
N THR A 172 5.18 30.39 -12.52
CA THR A 172 4.77 30.65 -13.91
C THR A 172 4.84 32.13 -14.33
N ILE A 173 5.31 33.05 -13.47
CA ILE A 173 5.27 34.50 -13.79
C ILE A 173 6.60 35.05 -14.34
N VAL A 174 7.73 34.34 -14.21
CA VAL A 174 9.04 34.91 -14.59
C VAL A 174 9.28 34.98 -16.11
N GLN A 175 8.62 34.16 -16.93
CA GLN A 175 8.88 34.16 -18.39
C GLN A 175 8.04 35.14 -19.23
N ARG A 176 7.15 35.94 -18.63
CA ARG A 176 6.27 36.85 -19.40
C ARG A 176 6.73 38.30 -19.47
N ASN A 177 7.73 38.71 -18.67
CA ASN A 177 8.02 40.13 -18.46
C ASN A 177 9.26 40.68 -19.19
N GLU A 178 10.02 39.88 -19.95
CA GLU A 178 11.18 40.41 -20.70
C GLU A 178 10.84 40.97 -22.09
N LYS A 179 9.61 40.82 -22.61
CA LYS A 179 9.29 41.22 -24.00
C LYS A 179 8.52 42.54 -24.16
N LYS A 180 8.49 43.41 -23.14
CA LYS A 180 7.85 44.74 -23.24
C LYS A 180 8.70 45.82 -22.58
N GLY A 181 9.72 46.31 -23.30
CA GLY A 181 10.58 47.38 -22.76
C GLY A 181 11.59 47.98 -23.73
N ALA A 182 11.20 48.33 -24.96
CA ALA A 182 11.94 49.33 -25.75
C ALA A 182 11.00 50.03 -26.73
N LYS A 183 10.90 51.36 -26.65
CA LYS A 183 10.06 52.22 -27.48
C LYS A 183 10.89 53.42 -27.98
N SER A 184 10.65 53.82 -29.24
CA SER A 184 10.87 55.14 -29.90
C SER A 184 12.32 55.52 -30.28
N LEU A 185 12.66 56.21 -31.40
CA LEU A 185 11.95 57.03 -32.42
C LEU A 185 12.86 57.18 -33.73
N PRO A 186 12.67 58.10 -34.74
CA PRO A 186 12.13 57.81 -36.09
C PRO A 186 13.00 58.24 -37.33
N SER A 187 12.39 58.13 -38.53
CA SER A 187 12.73 58.70 -39.87
C SER A 187 13.81 57.94 -40.68
N ALA A 188 13.77 57.78 -42.00
CA ALA A 188 13.15 58.57 -43.08
C ALA A 188 12.79 57.70 -44.31
N THR A 189 11.98 58.30 -45.18
CA THR A 189 11.54 57.85 -46.51
C THR A 189 12.65 57.86 -47.57
N THR A 190 12.52 56.97 -48.58
CA THR A 190 12.45 57.23 -50.04
C THR A 190 13.36 56.34 -50.94
N LYS A 191 12.75 55.78 -52.00
CA LYS A 191 13.33 55.38 -53.33
C LYS A 191 14.27 54.15 -53.34
N LYS A 192 14.38 53.30 -54.37
CA LYS A 192 13.78 53.10 -55.71
C LYS A 192 14.53 51.89 -56.35
N ASN A 193 13.91 51.27 -57.37
CA ASN A 193 14.46 50.37 -58.41
C ASN A 193 14.53 48.84 -58.17
N ARG A 194 13.60 48.13 -58.84
CA ARG A 194 13.81 47.28 -60.04
C ARG A 194 15.19 46.62 -60.21
N SER A 195 15.23 45.28 -60.24
CA SER A 195 15.52 44.44 -61.44
C SER A 195 16.23 43.12 -61.10
N LEU A 196 15.65 42.03 -61.60
CA LEU A 196 16.21 40.79 -62.16
C LEU A 196 17.63 40.35 -61.74
N HIS A 197 17.74 39.13 -61.21
CA HIS A 197 18.12 37.98 -62.05
C HIS A 197 17.64 36.66 -61.43
#